data_AF-A0A7X0AMP1-F1
#
_entry.id   AF-A0A7X0AMP1-F1
#
_cell.length_a   1.000
_cell.length_b   1.000
_cell.length_c   1.000
_cell.angle_alpha   90.00
_cell.angle_beta   90.00
_cell.angle_gamma   90.00
#
_symmetry.space_group_name_H-M   'P 1'
#
loop_
_entity.id
_entity.type
_entity.pdbx_description
1 polymer ?
#
loop_
_entity_poly.entity_id
_entity_poly.type
_entity_poly.pdbx_seq_one_letter_code
_entity_poly.pdbx_strand_id
1 'polypeptide(L)'
;MQVLSRQRGVSLIEVLMAVLIFSVGLIGLAGLMVMAARSNHAAYQRTQVTFLANNMADRMRANPVGIWSGSYDSTAYPITGTTDCETTACNPANVAKRDQQTWSGLLTTLLPKATASIKCASKDSLSYSGLSTDQLNRRPPYGGNCAMTISWGERGAGDKTHSDTAMQTFAWEFQP
;
A
#
# COMPACT_ATOMS: atom_id res chain seq x y z
N MET A 1 -4.69 28.16 -76.62
CA MET A 1 -5.91 27.83 -75.85
C MET A 1 -5.47 27.40 -74.45
N GLN A 2 -5.71 28.23 -73.44
CA GLN A 2 -5.50 27.84 -72.04
C GLN A 2 -6.87 27.53 -71.44
N VAL A 3 -7.06 26.28 -71.05
CA VAL A 3 -8.29 25.82 -70.41
C VAL A 3 -8.20 26.18 -68.94
N LEU A 4 -8.98 27.16 -68.49
CA LEU A 4 -9.10 27.49 -67.07
C LEU A 4 -9.87 26.37 -66.36
N SER A 5 -9.16 25.61 -65.53
CA SER A 5 -9.75 24.57 -64.67
C SER A 5 -10.72 25.21 -63.68
N ARG A 6 -11.97 24.74 -63.67
CA ARG A 6 -13.01 25.17 -62.73
C ARG A 6 -12.68 24.60 -61.34
N GLN A 7 -12.25 25.44 -60.41
CA GLN A 7 -12.03 25.06 -59.01
C GLN A 7 -13.35 24.56 -58.41
N ARG A 8 -13.51 23.25 -58.26
CA ARG A 8 -14.66 22.65 -57.57
C ARG A 8 -14.48 22.91 -56.08
N GLY A 9 -15.36 23.71 -55.48
CA GLY A 9 -15.34 24.05 -54.06
C GLY A 9 -15.67 22.85 -53.18
N VAL A 10 -14.69 21.96 -52.97
CA VAL A 10 -14.78 20.79 -52.07
C VAL A 10 -13.93 21.00 -50.80
N SER A 11 -13.18 22.10 -50.67
CA SER A 11 -12.24 22.27 -49.55
C SER A 11 -12.93 22.44 -48.19
N LEU A 12 -14.13 23.03 -48.13
CA LEU A 12 -14.81 23.25 -46.85
C LEU A 12 -15.33 21.94 -46.24
N ILE A 13 -15.84 21.02 -47.06
CA ILE A 13 -16.30 19.71 -46.57
C ILE A 13 -15.13 18.77 -46.26
N GLU A 14 -14.02 18.90 -46.98
CA GLU A 14 -12.78 18.18 -46.72
C GLU A 14 -12.17 18.58 -45.36
N VAL A 15 -12.11 19.89 -45.07
CA VAL A 15 -11.66 20.39 -43.76
C VAL A 15 -12.60 19.95 -42.63
N LEU A 16 -13.92 20.00 -42.84
CA LEU A 16 -14.89 19.52 -41.84
C LEU A 16 -14.72 18.03 -41.53
N MET A 17 -14.52 17.20 -42.55
CA MET A 17 -14.25 15.77 -42.36
C MET A 17 -12.91 15.53 -41.65
N ALA A 18 -11.85 16.27 -41.99
CA ALA A 18 -10.56 16.17 -41.32
C ALA A 18 -10.67 16.53 -39.83
N VAL A 19 -11.37 17.62 -39.50
CA VAL A 19 -11.61 18.03 -38.11
C VAL A 19 -12.48 16.99 -37.37
N LEU A 20 -13.49 16.41 -38.02
CA LEU A 20 -14.32 15.36 -37.43
C LEU A 20 -13.48 14.14 -37.05
N ILE A 21 -12.70 13.59 -37.99
CA ILE A 21 -11.86 12.41 -37.77
C ILE A 21 -10.82 12.70 -36.68
N PHE A 22 -10.17 13.86 -36.74
CA PHE A 22 -9.19 14.28 -35.74
C PHE A 22 -9.81 14.39 -34.34
N SER A 23 -11.00 14.98 -34.23
CA SER A 23 -11.71 15.13 -32.95
C SER A 23 -12.07 13.77 -32.35
N VAL A 24 -12.55 12.81 -33.16
CA VAL A 24 -12.82 11.44 -32.71
C VAL A 24 -11.52 10.76 -32.25
N GLY A 25 -10.42 10.94 -32.97
CA GLY A 25 -9.10 10.43 -32.59
C GLY A 25 -8.63 10.98 -31.23
N LEU A 26 -8.82 12.27 -30.97
CA LEU A 26 -8.46 12.90 -29.69
C LEU A 26 -9.28 12.38 -28.51
N ILE A 27 -10.59 12.11 -28.70
CA ILE A 27 -11.43 11.51 -27.66
C ILE A 27 -10.91 10.10 -27.31
N GLY A 28 -10.52 9.32 -28.32
CA GLY A 28 -9.89 8.01 -28.11
C GLY A 28 -8.58 8.11 -27.30
N LEU A 29 -7.71 9.05 -27.65
CA LEU A 29 -6.45 9.33 -26.94
C LEU A 29 -6.70 9.74 -25.48
N ALA A 30 -7.65 10.64 -25.24
CA ALA A 30 -8.01 11.09 -23.89
C ALA A 30 -8.49 9.92 -23.02
N GLY A 31 -9.29 9.01 -23.58
CA GLY A 31 -9.70 7.78 -22.89
C GLY A 31 -8.52 6.91 -22.47
N LEU A 32 -7.55 6.71 -23.37
CA LEU A 32 -6.33 5.96 -23.07
C LEU A 32 -5.48 6.63 -21.97
N MET A 33 -5.36 7.96 -21.99
CA MET A 33 -4.63 8.70 -20.95
C MET A 33 -5.26 8.53 -19.57
N VAL A 34 -6.59 8.57 -19.47
CA VAL A 34 -7.31 8.34 -18.21
C VAL A 34 -7.05 6.92 -17.69
N MET A 35 -7.11 5.92 -18.57
CA MET A 35 -6.83 4.53 -18.21
C MET A 35 -5.38 4.35 -17.75
N ALA A 36 -4.41 4.95 -18.44
CA ALA A 36 -3.01 4.93 -18.06
C ALA A 36 -2.79 5.57 -16.67
N ALA A 37 -3.39 6.73 -16.41
CA ALA A 37 -3.29 7.41 -15.12
C ALA A 37 -3.87 6.55 -13.98
N ARG A 38 -5.01 5.89 -14.20
CA ARG A 38 -5.61 4.95 -13.22
C ARG A 38 -4.71 3.75 -12.94
N SER A 39 -4.14 3.16 -13.99
CA SER A 39 -3.22 2.03 -13.86
C SER A 39 -1.96 2.40 -13.08
N ASN A 40 -1.36 3.56 -13.38
CA ASN A 40 -0.21 4.08 -12.65
C ASN A 40 -0.53 4.33 -11.17
N HIS A 41 -1.71 4.87 -10.87
CA HIS A 41 -2.14 5.10 -9.48
C HIS A 41 -2.30 3.79 -8.71
N ALA A 42 -2.89 2.76 -9.30
CA ALA A 42 -3.02 1.45 -8.67
C ALA A 42 -1.65 0.80 -8.42
N ALA A 43 -0.74 0.88 -9.39
CA ALA A 43 0.64 0.39 -9.23
C ALA A 43 1.40 1.15 -8.12
N TYR A 44 1.20 2.46 -8.03
CA TYR A 44 1.75 3.28 -6.96
C TYR A 44 1.25 2.82 -5.58
N GLN A 45 -0.06 2.60 -5.41
CA GLN A 45 -0.62 2.14 -4.14
C GLN A 45 -0.06 0.77 -3.73
N ARG A 46 0.07 -0.18 -4.66
CA ARG A 46 0.70 -1.48 -4.39
C ARG A 46 2.15 -1.34 -3.93
N THR A 47 2.90 -0.44 -4.56
CA THR A 47 4.29 -0.13 -4.15
C THR A 47 4.33 0.42 -2.73
N GLN A 48 3.41 1.31 -2.38
CA GLN A 48 3.30 1.85 -1.01
C GLN A 48 2.95 0.77 0.02
N VAL A 49 2.06 -0.17 -0.31
CA VAL A 49 1.73 -1.31 0.55
C VAL A 49 2.96 -2.19 0.81
N THR A 50 3.70 -2.54 -0.24
CA THR A 50 4.94 -3.33 -0.09
C THR A 50 5.99 -2.58 0.72
N PHE A 51 6.14 -1.27 0.52
CA PHE A 51 7.02 -0.44 1.34
C PHE A 51 6.61 -0.46 2.82
N LEU A 52 5.31 -0.28 3.11
CA LEU A 52 4.77 -0.30 4.47
C LEU A 52 4.93 -1.66 5.15
N ALA A 53 4.73 -2.75 4.40
CA ALA A 53 4.91 -4.10 4.92
C ALA A 53 6.38 -4.35 5.31
N ASN A 54 7.33 -3.99 4.43
CA ASN A 54 8.75 -4.09 4.75
C ASN A 54 9.14 -3.17 5.91
N ASN A 55 8.63 -1.94 5.95
CA ASN A 55 8.90 -1.00 7.04
C ASN A 55 8.54 -1.57 8.42
N MET A 56 7.37 -2.21 8.54
CA MET A 56 6.97 -2.85 9.79
C MET A 56 7.77 -4.13 10.07
N ALA A 57 8.02 -4.95 9.05
CA ALA A 57 8.84 -6.15 9.23
C ALA A 57 10.26 -5.83 9.71
N ASP A 58 10.87 -4.75 9.23
CA ASP A 58 12.19 -4.31 9.66
C ASP A 58 12.19 -3.75 11.09
N ARG A 59 11.13 -3.05 11.49
CA ARG A 59 10.94 -2.63 12.90
C ARG A 59 10.78 -3.83 13.84
N MET A 60 10.05 -4.84 13.40
CA MET A 60 9.91 -6.09 14.13
C MET A 60 11.26 -6.81 14.26
N ARG A 61 12.05 -6.92 13.17
CA ARG A 61 13.42 -7.46 13.18
C ARG A 61 14.36 -6.76 14.16
N ALA A 62 14.20 -5.45 14.32
CA ALA A 62 14.97 -4.67 15.27
C ALA A 62 14.55 -4.90 16.74
N ASN A 63 13.36 -5.44 16.98
CA ASN A 63 12.79 -5.68 18.31
C ASN A 63 12.22 -7.11 18.47
N PRO A 64 13.07 -8.15 18.35
CA PRO A 64 12.62 -9.54 18.41
C PRO A 64 11.99 -9.92 19.77
N VAL A 65 12.46 -9.30 20.86
CA VAL A 65 11.89 -9.50 22.20
C VAL A 65 10.42 -9.06 22.25
N GLY A 66 10.09 -7.95 21.60
CA GLY A 66 8.71 -7.44 21.48
C GLY A 66 7.80 -8.36 20.66
N ILE A 67 8.33 -9.04 19.64
CA ILE A 67 7.58 -10.03 18.85
C ILE A 67 7.15 -11.19 19.74
N TRP A 68 8.10 -11.73 20.51
CA TRP A 68 7.82 -12.90 21.32
C TRP A 68 6.93 -12.64 22.51
N SER A 69 6.93 -11.41 23.05
CA SER A 69 5.93 -11.00 24.04
C SER A 69 4.56 -10.73 23.43
N GLY A 70 4.38 -10.94 22.12
CA GLY A 70 3.14 -10.67 21.40
C GLY A 70 2.83 -9.17 21.31
N SER A 71 3.81 -8.30 21.53
CA SER A 71 3.57 -6.85 21.61
C SER A 71 3.26 -6.22 20.26
N TYR A 72 3.58 -6.90 19.15
CA TYR A 72 3.20 -6.50 17.79
C TYR A 72 1.87 -7.11 17.33
N ASP A 73 1.33 -8.09 18.05
CA ASP A 73 0.09 -8.75 17.65
C ASP A 73 -1.09 -7.80 17.81
N SER A 74 -1.81 -7.56 16.71
CA SER A 74 -3.04 -6.79 16.72
C SER A 74 -3.90 -7.20 15.53
N THR A 75 -5.20 -7.34 15.78
CA THR A 75 -6.20 -7.63 14.75
C THR A 75 -6.69 -6.37 14.03
N ALA A 76 -6.34 -5.19 14.54
CA ALA A 76 -6.83 -3.92 14.01
C ALA A 76 -5.76 -2.82 14.09
N TYR A 77 -5.21 -2.50 12.92
CA TYR A 77 -4.50 -1.25 12.61
C TYR A 77 -5.35 -0.43 11.63
N PRO A 78 -5.24 0.91 11.62
CA PRO A 78 -4.36 1.75 12.44
C PRO A 78 -4.80 1.80 13.91
N ILE A 79 -3.83 1.87 14.82
CA ILE A 79 -4.05 2.15 16.24
C ILE A 79 -3.77 3.63 16.54
N THR A 80 -4.38 4.15 17.60
CA THR A 80 -4.22 5.55 18.02
C THR A 80 -3.34 5.70 19.27
N GLY A 81 -2.92 6.92 19.54
CA GLY A 81 -2.13 7.30 20.71
C GLY A 81 -0.67 7.58 20.38
N THR A 82 0.08 7.90 21.43
CA THR A 82 1.51 8.22 21.36
C THR A 82 2.27 7.49 22.47
N THR A 83 3.50 7.08 22.16
CA THR A 83 4.42 6.45 23.11
C THR A 83 5.74 7.19 22.96
N ASP A 84 6.14 7.89 24.01
CA ASP A 84 7.41 8.61 24.04
C ASP A 84 8.54 7.61 24.35
N CYS A 85 9.47 7.50 23.39
CA CYS A 85 10.71 6.75 23.53
C CYS A 85 11.92 7.63 23.22
N GLU A 86 11.77 8.96 23.25
CA GLU A 86 12.83 9.93 22.99
C GLU A 86 13.34 10.53 24.29
N THR A 87 12.45 10.86 25.22
CA THR A 87 12.83 11.43 26.52
C THR A 87 13.02 10.37 27.60
N THR A 88 12.39 9.20 27.43
CA THR A 88 12.45 8.08 28.37
C THR A 88 12.89 6.81 27.65
N ALA A 89 13.81 6.06 28.26
CA ALA A 89 14.26 4.78 27.71
C ALA A 89 13.08 3.79 27.61
N CYS A 90 12.77 3.34 26.39
CA CYS A 90 11.70 2.38 26.17
C CYS A 90 12.16 0.95 26.39
N ASN A 91 11.33 0.18 27.10
CA ASN A 91 11.43 -1.27 27.08
C ASN A 91 10.94 -1.82 25.71
N PRO A 92 11.22 -3.10 25.39
CA PRO A 92 10.78 -3.71 24.12
C PRO A 92 9.28 -3.59 23.81
N ALA A 93 8.41 -3.61 24.82
CA ALA A 93 6.97 -3.45 24.61
C ALA A 93 6.58 -2.01 24.23
N ASN A 94 7.23 -1.01 24.84
CA ASN A 94 7.01 0.40 24.50
C ASN A 94 7.57 0.73 23.12
N VAL A 95 8.70 0.13 22.72
CA VAL A 95 9.23 0.24 21.35
C VAL A 95 8.20 -0.29 20.35
N ALA A 96 7.67 -1.49 20.59
CA ALA A 96 6.63 -2.06 19.72
C ALA A 96 5.40 -1.16 19.62
N LYS A 97 4.91 -0.61 20.74
CA LYS A 97 3.76 0.32 20.75
C LYS A 97 4.04 1.60 19.96
N ARG A 98 5.24 2.17 20.07
CA ARG A 98 5.68 3.33 19.27
C ARG A 98 5.71 2.98 17.78
N ASP A 99 6.26 1.82 17.42
CA ASP A 99 6.34 1.36 16.04
C ASP A 99 4.96 1.15 15.44
N GLN A 100 4.04 0.52 16.18
CA GLN A 100 2.65 0.35 15.82
C GLN A 100 1.95 1.69 15.54
N GLN A 101 2.11 2.69 16.42
CA GLN A 101 1.52 4.02 16.26
C GLN A 101 2.12 4.77 15.07
N THR A 102 3.44 4.73 14.90
CA THR A 102 4.13 5.36 13.78
C THR A 102 3.66 4.75 12.45
N TRP A 103 3.61 3.43 12.37
CA TRP A 103 3.14 2.72 11.19
C TRP A 103 1.65 2.94 10.92
N SER A 104 0.83 3.08 11.96
CA SER A 104 -0.58 3.46 11.83
C SER A 104 -0.76 4.85 11.21
N GLY A 105 0.10 5.81 11.56
CA GLY A 105 0.16 7.12 10.90
C GLY A 105 0.55 7.00 9.42
N LEU A 106 1.53 6.15 9.09
CA LEU A 106 1.94 5.93 7.71
C LEU A 106 0.85 5.23 6.88
N LEU A 107 0.15 4.23 7.44
CA LEU A 107 -0.97 3.55 6.81
C LEU A 107 -2.07 4.54 6.40
N THR A 108 -2.48 5.40 7.31
CA THR A 108 -3.56 6.37 7.06
C THR A 108 -3.13 7.49 6.12
N THR A 109 -1.85 7.85 6.10
CA THR A 109 -1.31 8.89 5.22
C THR A 109 -1.12 8.40 3.78
N LEU A 110 -0.63 7.17 3.61
CA LEU A 110 -0.22 6.65 2.30
C LEU A 110 -1.32 5.86 1.60
N LEU A 111 -2.28 5.30 2.35
CA LEU A 111 -3.30 4.41 1.80
C LEU A 111 -4.72 4.86 2.18
N PRO A 112 -5.64 4.90 1.20
CA PRO A 112 -7.05 5.21 1.47
C PRO A 112 -7.75 4.07 2.21
N LYS A 113 -8.48 4.39 3.30
CA LYS A 113 -9.25 3.43 4.11
C LYS A 113 -8.43 2.20 4.51
N ALA A 114 -7.17 2.41 4.87
CA ALA A 114 -6.26 1.33 5.21
C ALA A 114 -6.68 0.63 6.50
N THR A 115 -6.68 -0.70 6.47
CA THR A 115 -6.77 -1.54 7.66
C THR A 115 -5.65 -2.57 7.61
N ALA A 116 -5.17 -3.00 8.77
CA ALA A 116 -4.15 -4.04 8.82
C ALA A 116 -4.28 -4.94 10.05
N SER A 117 -3.67 -6.11 9.98
CA SER A 117 -3.51 -7.02 11.11
C SER A 117 -2.14 -7.69 11.06
N ILE A 118 -1.60 -7.98 12.25
CA ILE A 118 -0.34 -8.70 12.42
C ILE A 118 -0.58 -9.78 13.46
N LYS A 119 -0.16 -10.99 13.16
CA LYS A 119 -0.18 -12.12 14.08
C LYS A 119 1.10 -12.93 13.94
N CYS A 120 1.83 -13.05 15.03
CA CYS A 120 3.04 -13.85 15.10
C CYS A 120 2.81 -15.17 15.83
N ALA A 121 3.57 -16.20 15.47
CA ALA A 121 3.63 -17.42 16.25
C ALA A 121 4.31 -17.17 17.61
N SER A 122 3.74 -17.73 18.68
CA SER A 122 4.21 -17.52 20.05
C SER A 122 5.54 -18.24 20.35
N LYS A 123 6.22 -17.82 21.43
CA LYS A 123 7.45 -18.45 21.97
C LYS A 123 7.38 -19.97 22.06
N ASP A 124 6.22 -20.50 22.46
CA ASP A 124 6.00 -21.93 22.70
C ASP A 124 6.08 -22.79 21.43
N SER A 125 5.93 -22.16 20.25
CA SER A 125 5.99 -22.85 18.96
C SER A 125 7.41 -23.05 18.43
N LEU A 126 8.40 -22.42 19.07
CA LEU A 126 9.81 -22.55 18.74
C LEU A 126 10.42 -23.49 19.78
N SER A 127 11.15 -24.53 19.35
CA SER A 127 11.79 -25.52 20.24
C SER A 127 12.93 -24.98 21.13
N TYR A 128 12.84 -23.71 21.54
CA TYR A 128 13.68 -23.05 22.54
C TYR A 128 13.22 -23.35 23.98
N SER A 129 12.75 -24.57 24.23
CA SER A 129 12.41 -25.03 25.57
C SER A 129 13.69 -25.19 26.40
N GLY A 130 13.98 -24.21 27.25
CA GLY A 130 15.09 -24.29 28.21
C GLY A 130 16.00 -23.07 28.30
N LEU A 131 15.82 -22.03 27.47
CA LEU A 131 16.48 -20.74 27.70
C LEU A 131 15.69 -19.91 28.71
N SER A 132 16.38 -19.37 29.72
CA SER A 132 15.78 -18.37 30.61
C SER A 132 15.54 -17.05 29.86
N THR A 133 14.60 -16.23 30.34
CA THR A 133 14.28 -14.92 29.76
C THR A 133 15.53 -14.04 29.57
N ASP A 134 16.52 -14.15 30.47
CA ASP A 134 17.78 -13.42 30.37
C ASP A 134 18.70 -13.91 29.25
N GLN A 135 18.69 -15.21 28.94
CA GLN A 135 19.45 -15.77 27.82
C GLN A 135 18.83 -15.36 26.48
N LEU A 136 17.49 -15.37 26.40
CA LEU A 136 16.75 -14.86 25.23
C LEU A 136 17.00 -13.38 24.98
N ASN A 137 17.13 -12.58 26.04
CA ASN A 137 17.42 -11.15 25.92
C ASN A 137 18.86 -10.85 25.45
N ARG A 138 19.82 -11.76 25.68
CA ARG A 138 21.24 -11.59 25.29
C ARG A 138 21.54 -12.10 23.89
N ARG A 139 20.87 -13.15 23.44
CA ARG A 139 21.02 -13.72 22.09
C ARG A 139 19.64 -14.08 21.54
N PRO A 140 18.94 -13.08 21.01
CA PRO A 140 17.62 -13.31 20.46
C PRO A 140 17.66 -14.33 19.31
N PRO A 141 17.02 -15.51 19.38
CA PRO A 141 17.00 -16.42 18.25
C PRO A 141 16.10 -15.93 17.11
N TYR A 142 16.53 -15.99 15.85
CA TYR A 142 15.74 -15.52 14.69
C TYR A 142 14.48 -16.35 14.35
N GLY A 143 13.92 -17.10 15.31
CA GLY A 143 12.77 -17.98 15.08
C GLY A 143 11.42 -17.28 15.27
N GLY A 144 10.48 -17.57 14.38
CA GLY A 144 9.08 -17.14 14.43
C GLY A 144 8.59 -16.74 13.05
N ASN A 145 7.41 -17.19 12.64
CA ASN A 145 6.74 -16.65 11.47
C ASN A 145 5.65 -15.66 11.91
N CYS A 146 5.54 -14.55 11.19
CA CYS A 146 4.48 -13.57 11.36
C CYS A 146 3.67 -13.48 10.07
N ALA A 147 2.36 -13.44 10.22
CA ALA A 147 1.43 -13.13 9.15
C ALA A 147 0.99 -11.67 9.28
N MET A 148 1.22 -10.89 8.23
CA MET A 148 0.74 -9.53 8.11
C MET A 148 -0.28 -9.46 6.98
N THR A 149 -1.41 -8.82 7.26
CA THR A 149 -2.42 -8.51 6.24
C THR A 149 -2.65 -7.01 6.21
N ILE A 150 -2.56 -6.39 5.04
CA ILE A 150 -2.86 -4.98 4.80
C ILE A 150 -3.98 -4.92 3.77
N SER A 151 -5.07 -4.23 4.08
CA SER A 151 -6.17 -3.98 3.15
C SER A 151 -6.33 -2.48 2.94
N TRP A 152 -6.65 -2.08 1.71
CA TRP A 152 -6.88 -0.66 1.36
C TRP A 152 -7.97 -0.54 0.31
N GLY A 153 -8.58 0.63 0.26
CA GLY A 153 -9.66 0.92 -0.67
C GLY A 153 -9.15 1.53 -1.98
N GLU A 154 -9.18 0.77 -3.09
CA GLU A 154 -8.95 1.35 -4.41
C GLU A 154 -10.25 1.91 -4.98
N ARG A 155 -10.19 3.07 -5.67
CA ARG A 155 -11.38 3.58 -6.37
C ARG A 155 -11.65 2.66 -7.57
N GLY A 156 -12.80 1.98 -7.55
CA GLY A 156 -13.26 1.20 -8.69
C GLY A 156 -13.64 2.08 -9.89
N ALA A 157 -13.85 1.46 -11.04
CA ALA A 157 -14.32 2.10 -12.27
C ALA A 157 -15.84 2.41 -12.25
N GLY A 158 -16.42 2.66 -11.08
CA GLY A 158 -17.85 2.91 -10.91
C GLY A 158 -18.29 4.28 -11.41
N ASP A 159 -19.57 4.40 -11.78
CA ASP A 159 -20.16 5.64 -12.28
C ASP A 159 -20.48 6.64 -11.16
N LYS A 160 -21.10 7.77 -11.51
CA LYS A 160 -21.38 8.90 -10.60
C LYS A 160 -22.27 8.55 -9.41
N THR A 161 -22.99 7.42 -9.40
CA THR A 161 -23.89 7.03 -8.30
C THR A 161 -23.35 5.86 -7.47
N HIS A 162 -22.36 5.10 -7.97
CA HIS A 162 -21.74 3.98 -7.25
C HIS A 162 -20.21 4.00 -7.40
N SER A 163 -19.51 4.85 -6.66
CA SER A 163 -18.05 4.72 -6.52
C SER A 163 -17.71 3.56 -5.57
N ASP A 164 -17.93 2.33 -6.02
CA ASP A 164 -17.55 1.17 -5.22
C ASP A 164 -16.04 1.20 -4.98
N THR A 165 -15.68 1.41 -3.71
CA THR A 165 -14.31 1.28 -3.27
C THR A 165 -14.01 -0.21 -3.28
N ALA A 166 -13.24 -0.68 -4.26
CA ALA A 166 -12.81 -2.06 -4.31
C ALA A 166 -11.72 -2.26 -3.25
N MET A 167 -12.04 -3.03 -2.21
CA MET A 167 -11.06 -3.37 -1.19
C MET A 167 -10.03 -4.35 -1.78
N GLN A 168 -8.77 -3.93 -1.79
CA GLN A 168 -7.63 -4.78 -2.11
C GLN A 168 -6.99 -5.27 -0.83
N THR A 169 -6.32 -6.43 -0.89
CA THR A 169 -5.62 -7.02 0.25
C THR A 169 -4.27 -7.55 -0.18
N PHE A 170 -3.28 -7.32 0.67
CA PHE A 170 -1.92 -7.84 0.59
C PHE A 170 -1.66 -8.65 1.86
N ALA A 171 -1.42 -9.95 1.69
CA ALA A 171 -1.07 -10.84 2.78
C ALA A 171 0.37 -11.31 2.60
N TRP A 172 1.15 -11.28 3.67
CA TRP A 172 2.55 -11.68 3.67
C TRP A 172 2.88 -12.47 4.92
N GLU A 173 3.39 -13.68 4.72
CA GLU A 173 4.08 -14.45 5.76
C GLU A 173 5.57 -14.16 5.67
N PHE A 174 6.16 -13.77 6.79
CA PHE A 174 7.56 -13.41 6.87
C PHE A 174 8.19 -13.89 8.16
N GLN A 175 9.50 -14.07 8.08
CA GLN A 175 10.34 -14.25 9.25
C GLN A 175 10.90 -12.86 9.61
N PRO A 176 10.54 -12.33 10.79
CA PRO A 176 11.13 -11.14 11.34
C PRO A 176 12.50 -11.46 11.97
#